data_AF-A0A8T6V0N7-F1
#
_entry.id   AF-A0A8T6V0N7-F1
#
_cell.length_a   1.000
_cell.length_b   1.000
_cell.length_c   1.000
_cell.angle_alpha   90.00
_cell.angle_beta   90.00
_cell.angle_gamma   90.00
#
_symmetry.space_group_name_H-M   'P 1'
#
loop_
_entity.id
_entity.type
_entity.pdbx_description
1 polymer ?
#
loop_
_entity_poly.entity_id
_entity_poly.type
_entity_poly.pdbx_seq_one_letter_code
_entity_poly.pdbx_strand_id
1 'polypeptide(L)'
;MDKVAVVKALDIGAAVRRSVQLIGGVELDGGENILIKPNICNRKNPHGMVNTDFNVIESVINLFVGKAGKITIVESDNISGSADFRFKESGLRRKIREWGVEELNLSTDDYEVFNVAGQDLRLPKSILNADYLVNIPKIKTCAHTLVTLSIKN
;
A
#
# COMPACT_ATOMS: atom_id res chain seq x y z
N MET A 1 -7.15 0.72 23.53
CA MET A 1 -7.43 -0.70 23.23
C MET A 1 -7.34 -0.81 21.72
N ASP A 2 -6.45 -1.66 21.22
CA ASP A 2 -6.26 -1.80 19.77
C ASP A 2 -7.51 -2.44 19.16
N LYS A 3 -8.07 -1.79 18.14
CA LYS A 3 -9.29 -2.25 17.46
C LYS A 3 -8.92 -3.11 16.27
N VAL A 4 -9.49 -4.31 16.20
CA VAL A 4 -9.35 -5.23 15.07
C VAL A 4 -10.73 -5.50 14.49
N ALA A 5 -10.85 -5.41 13.17
CA ALA A 5 -12.07 -5.75 12.44
C ALA A 5 -11.79 -6.89 11.45
N VAL A 6 -12.67 -7.88 11.44
CA VAL A 6 -12.67 -8.97 10.46
C VAL A 6 -13.99 -8.95 9.71
N VAL A 7 -13.94 -8.74 8.40
CA VAL A 7 -15.14 -8.60 7.56
C VAL A 7 -15.10 -9.62 6.44
N LYS A 8 -16.17 -10.40 6.29
CA LYS A 8 -16.34 -11.28 5.15
C LYS A 8 -16.65 -10.44 3.90
N ALA A 9 -15.83 -10.58 2.86
CA ALA A 9 -15.99 -9.85 1.61
C ALA A 9 -16.79 -10.66 0.59
N LEU A 10 -18.01 -10.19 0.29
CA LEU A 10 -18.77 -10.58 -0.90
C LEU A 10 -18.72 -9.46 -1.96
N ASP A 11 -18.83 -8.22 -1.49
CA ASP A 11 -18.50 -6.99 -2.21
C ASP A 11 -17.24 -6.38 -1.57
N ILE A 12 -16.18 -6.22 -2.37
CA ILE A 12 -14.87 -5.77 -1.88
C ILE A 12 -14.94 -4.33 -1.37
N GLY A 13 -15.60 -3.43 -2.09
CA GLY A 13 -15.67 -2.02 -1.71
C GLY A 13 -16.47 -1.79 -0.45
N ALA A 14 -17.61 -2.47 -0.30
CA ALA A 14 -18.40 -2.45 0.92
C ALA A 14 -17.64 -3.05 2.09
N ALA A 15 -16.90 -4.15 1.88
CA ALA A 15 -16.09 -4.78 2.91
C ALA A 15 -14.96 -3.87 3.40
N VAL A 16 -14.25 -3.19 2.50
CA VAL A 16 -13.20 -2.21 2.85
C VAL A 16 -13.79 -1.06 3.67
N ARG A 17 -14.87 -0.42 3.18
CA ARG A 17 -15.55 0.67 3.92
C ARG A 17 -16.00 0.22 5.30
N ARG A 18 -16.63 -0.96 5.40
CA ARG A 18 -17.10 -1.52 6.67
C ARG A 18 -15.94 -1.81 7.63
N SER A 19 -14.84 -2.35 7.12
CA SER A 19 -13.66 -2.68 7.95
C SER A 19 -13.08 -1.42 8.59
N VAL A 20 -12.94 -0.35 7.81
CA VAL A 20 -12.43 0.94 8.29
C VAL A 20 -13.40 1.58 9.28
N GLN A 21 -14.71 1.57 9.01
CA GLN A 21 -15.72 2.09 9.95
C GLN A 21 -15.69 1.36 11.31
N LEU A 22 -15.53 0.04 11.32
CA LEU A 22 -15.50 -0.75 12.55
C LEU A 22 -14.32 -0.40 13.47
N ILE A 23 -13.21 0.08 12.90
CA ILE A 23 -12.03 0.48 13.68
C ILE A 23 -12.00 1.98 14.00
N GLY A 24 -12.98 2.76 13.55
CA GLY A 24 -13.13 4.18 13.90
C GLY A 24 -13.28 5.13 12.71
N GLY A 25 -13.18 4.64 11.47
CA GLY A 25 -13.26 5.48 10.28
C GLY A 25 -11.93 6.15 9.92
N VAL A 26 -12.00 7.02 8.91
CA VAL A 26 -10.92 7.93 8.52
C VAL A 26 -11.51 9.34 8.58
N GLU A 27 -10.89 10.20 9.37
CA GLU A 27 -11.14 11.64 9.39
C GLU A 27 -9.89 12.34 8.83
N LEU A 28 -10.12 13.29 7.93
CA LEU A 28 -9.10 14.11 7.30
C LEU A 28 -9.52 15.57 7.46
N ASP A 29 -8.57 16.43 7.78
CA ASP A 29 -8.71 17.88 7.81
C ASP A 29 -8.71 18.48 6.39
N GLY A 30 -8.22 17.71 5.42
CA GLY A 30 -8.16 18.07 4.01
C GLY A 30 -6.78 18.58 3.61
N GLY A 31 -6.36 18.22 2.40
CA GLY A 31 -5.05 18.63 1.86
C GLY A 31 -3.90 17.68 2.18
N GLU A 32 -4.14 16.59 2.93
CA GLU A 32 -3.08 15.67 3.36
C GLU A 32 -2.47 14.88 2.19
N ASN A 33 -1.18 14.59 2.33
CA ASN A 33 -0.39 13.73 1.48
C ASN A 33 -0.43 12.28 1.98
N ILE A 34 -1.12 11.42 1.23
CA ILE A 34 -1.36 10.03 1.60
C ILE A 34 -0.58 9.10 0.68
N LEU A 35 0.26 8.27 1.28
CA LEU A 35 0.90 7.16 0.59
C LEU A 35 0.12 5.87 0.83
N ILE A 36 -0.17 5.13 -0.23
CA ILE A 36 -0.79 3.81 -0.15
C ILE A 36 0.25 2.78 -0.60
N LYS A 37 0.60 1.84 0.29
CA LYS A 37 1.58 0.79 0.02
C LYS A 37 0.91 -0.58 -0.12
N PRO A 38 0.58 -1.01 -1.35
CA PRO A 38 0.14 -2.38 -1.61
C PRO A 38 1.29 -3.38 -1.57
N ASN A 39 0.94 -4.67 -1.51
CA ASN A 39 1.87 -5.76 -1.77
C ASN A 39 1.87 -6.11 -3.27
N ILE A 40 2.77 -5.54 -4.08
CA ILE A 40 2.89 -5.83 -5.53
C ILE A 40 4.14 -6.65 -5.77
N CYS A 41 4.21 -7.85 -5.20
CA CYS A 41 5.47 -8.57 -5.15
C CYS A 41 5.92 -9.24 -6.47
N ASN A 42 5.05 -9.37 -7.47
CA ASN A 42 5.39 -10.07 -8.72
C ASN A 42 4.72 -9.39 -9.93
N ARG A 43 5.36 -9.43 -11.09
CA ARG A 43 4.81 -8.94 -12.35
C ARG A 43 3.57 -9.71 -12.81
N LYS A 44 3.47 -11.00 -12.47
CA LYS A 44 2.29 -11.84 -12.73
C LYS A 44 1.53 -12.07 -11.44
N ASN A 45 0.20 -12.11 -11.53
CA ASN A 45 -0.67 -12.43 -10.40
C ASN A 45 -1.57 -13.64 -10.71
N PRO A 46 -1.02 -14.87 -10.77
CA PRO A 46 -1.80 -16.08 -11.04
C PRO A 46 -2.98 -16.20 -10.06
N HIS A 47 -4.19 -16.30 -10.61
CA HIS A 47 -5.45 -16.45 -9.85
C HIS A 47 -5.68 -15.38 -8.77
N GLY A 48 -5.04 -14.21 -8.83
CA GLY A 48 -5.21 -13.16 -7.82
C GLY A 48 -4.59 -13.48 -6.44
N MET A 49 -3.72 -14.49 -6.36
CA MET A 49 -3.24 -15.01 -5.07
C MET A 49 -2.00 -14.29 -4.54
N VAL A 50 -1.29 -13.57 -5.41
CA VAL A 50 0.06 -13.08 -5.13
C VAL A 50 0.02 -11.61 -4.76
N ASN A 51 -0.46 -10.74 -5.64
CA ASN A 51 -0.50 -9.30 -5.38
C ASN A 51 -1.76 -8.92 -4.59
N THR A 52 -1.71 -7.75 -3.96
CA THR A 52 -2.91 -7.11 -3.41
C THR A 52 -3.92 -6.93 -4.55
N ASP A 53 -5.17 -7.27 -4.28
CA ASP A 53 -6.24 -7.20 -5.27
C ASP A 53 -6.47 -5.74 -5.69
N PHE A 54 -6.53 -5.46 -6.99
CA PHE A 54 -6.64 -4.10 -7.49
C PHE A 54 -7.97 -3.44 -7.08
N ASN A 55 -9.04 -4.21 -6.88
CA ASN A 55 -10.30 -3.69 -6.36
C ASN A 55 -10.17 -3.28 -4.89
N VAL A 56 -9.31 -3.94 -4.10
CA VAL A 56 -8.99 -3.50 -2.73
C VAL A 56 -8.22 -2.18 -2.78
N ILE A 57 -7.22 -2.07 -3.65
CA ILE A 57 -6.44 -0.83 -3.82
C ILE A 57 -7.38 0.33 -4.22
N GLU A 58 -8.21 0.13 -5.23
CA GLU A 58 -9.22 1.10 -5.68
C GLU A 58 -10.19 1.49 -4.56
N SER A 59 -10.69 0.50 -3.82
CA SER A 59 -11.63 0.74 -2.72
C SER A 59 -10.99 1.56 -1.60
N VAL A 60 -9.69 1.38 -1.35
CA VAL A 60 -8.93 2.16 -0.38
C VAL A 60 -8.68 3.57 -0.89
N ILE A 61 -8.27 3.75 -2.16
CA ILE A 61 -8.14 5.07 -2.80
C ILE A 61 -9.45 5.86 -2.65
N ASN A 62 -10.59 5.22 -2.94
CA ASN A 62 -11.92 5.83 -2.86
C ASN A 62 -12.34 6.28 -1.45
N LEU A 63 -11.64 5.89 -0.39
CA LEU A 63 -11.87 6.44 0.95
C LEU A 63 -11.36 7.88 1.07
N PHE A 64 -10.39 8.25 0.25
CA PHE A 64 -9.62 9.49 0.35
C PHE A 64 -9.84 10.45 -0.83
N VAL A 65 -10.31 9.95 -1.98
CA VAL A 65 -10.62 10.78 -3.16
C VAL A 65 -11.60 11.91 -2.79
N GLY A 66 -11.26 13.14 -3.20
CA GLY A 66 -12.04 14.35 -2.91
C GLY A 66 -11.87 14.89 -1.49
N LYS A 67 -11.04 14.27 -0.66
CA LYS A 67 -10.72 14.71 0.71
C LYS A 67 -9.22 14.99 0.88
N ALA A 68 -8.37 14.06 0.43
CA ALA A 68 -6.92 14.21 0.48
C ALA A 68 -6.42 15.24 -0.54
N GLY A 69 -5.31 15.90 -0.22
CA GLY A 69 -4.63 16.80 -1.16
C GLY A 69 -3.84 16.03 -2.22
N LYS A 70 -3.23 14.90 -1.83
CA LYS A 70 -2.43 14.06 -2.70
C LYS A 70 -2.53 12.59 -2.32
N ILE A 71 -2.61 11.71 -3.32
CA ILE A 71 -2.57 10.26 -3.14
C ILE A 71 -1.49 9.67 -4.06
N THR A 72 -0.57 8.91 -3.49
CA THR A 72 0.50 8.23 -4.25
C THR A 72 0.57 6.76 -3.87
N ILE A 73 0.55 5.88 -4.87
CA ILE A 73 0.81 4.44 -4.69
C ILE A 73 2.32 4.23 -4.64
N VAL A 74 2.81 3.59 -3.57
CA VAL A 74 4.24 3.39 -3.37
C VAL A 74 4.60 1.91 -3.26
N GLU A 75 5.76 1.54 -3.81
CA GLU A 75 6.35 0.21 -3.68
C GLU A 75 7.88 0.29 -3.78
N SER A 76 8.57 -0.74 -3.28
CA SER A 76 10.03 -0.86 -3.30
C SER A 76 10.46 -2.05 -4.14
N ASP A 77 11.63 -1.99 -4.76
CA ASP A 77 12.28 -3.07 -5.48
C ASP A 77 12.37 -4.36 -4.67
N ASN A 78 12.30 -5.49 -5.36
CA ASN A 78 12.46 -6.80 -4.74
C ASN A 78 13.14 -7.80 -5.70
N ILE A 79 13.23 -9.07 -5.29
CA ILE A 79 13.88 -10.14 -6.07
C ILE A 79 13.29 -10.36 -7.47
N SER A 80 12.06 -9.92 -7.74
CA SER A 80 11.41 -10.02 -9.05
C SER A 80 11.57 -8.78 -9.92
N GLY A 81 12.39 -7.82 -9.50
CA GLY A 81 12.77 -6.62 -10.26
C GLY A 81 12.24 -5.32 -9.63
N SER A 82 12.41 -4.22 -10.39
CA SER A 82 12.05 -2.90 -9.89
C SER A 82 10.55 -2.74 -9.65
N ALA A 83 10.18 -1.81 -8.76
CA ALA A 83 8.77 -1.46 -8.57
C ALA A 83 8.14 -0.95 -9.87
N ASP A 84 8.83 -0.10 -10.62
CA ASP A 84 8.36 0.45 -11.90
C ASP A 84 8.05 -0.65 -12.93
N PHE A 85 8.93 -1.65 -13.00
CA PHE A 85 8.73 -2.81 -13.87
C PHE A 85 7.48 -3.59 -13.46
N ARG A 86 7.29 -3.82 -12.17
CA ARG A 86 6.11 -4.54 -11.66
C ARG A 86 4.82 -3.74 -11.80
N PHE A 87 4.84 -2.43 -11.56
CA PHE A 87 3.70 -1.55 -11.82
C PHE A 87 3.26 -1.66 -13.29
N LYS A 88 4.21 -1.64 -14.23
CA LYS A 88 3.94 -1.83 -15.65
C LYS A 88 3.32 -3.19 -15.95
N GLU A 89 4.05 -4.25 -15.62
CA GLU A 89 3.79 -5.60 -16.12
C GLU A 89 2.60 -6.26 -15.43
N SER A 90 2.32 -5.89 -14.18
CA SER A 90 1.10 -6.35 -13.47
C SER A 90 -0.17 -5.68 -13.98
N GLY A 91 -0.05 -4.63 -14.80
CA GLY A 91 -1.17 -3.81 -15.25
C GLY A 91 -1.62 -2.75 -14.24
N LEU A 92 -1.03 -2.72 -13.03
CA LEU A 92 -1.39 -1.75 -11.99
C LEU A 92 -1.21 -0.32 -12.47
N ARG A 93 -0.14 -0.03 -13.20
CA ARG A 93 0.15 1.31 -13.73
C ARG A 93 -0.95 1.86 -14.65
N ARG A 94 -1.63 0.97 -15.38
CA ARG A 94 -2.79 1.36 -16.19
C ARG A 94 -3.93 1.82 -15.28
N LYS A 95 -4.18 1.06 -14.21
CA LYS A 95 -5.21 1.39 -13.23
C LYS A 95 -4.92 2.64 -12.43
N ILE A 96 -3.66 2.84 -12.01
CA ILE A 96 -3.21 4.07 -11.35
C ILE A 96 -3.55 5.31 -12.18
N ARG A 97 -3.29 5.26 -13.50
CA ARG A 97 -3.70 6.34 -14.41
C ARG A 97 -5.21 6.51 -14.53
N GLU A 98 -5.97 5.41 -14.59
CA GLU A 98 -7.45 5.45 -14.61
C GLU A 98 -8.01 6.08 -13.33
N TRP A 99 -7.38 5.84 -12.18
CA TRP A 99 -7.75 6.41 -10.88
C TRP A 99 -7.29 7.86 -10.68
N GLY A 100 -6.42 8.38 -11.56
CA GLY A 100 -5.90 9.75 -11.47
C GLY A 100 -5.01 9.99 -10.26
N VAL A 101 -4.28 8.97 -9.79
CA VAL A 101 -3.32 9.07 -8.67
C VAL A 101 -1.88 8.87 -9.14
N GLU A 102 -0.91 9.21 -8.30
CA GLU A 102 0.52 9.06 -8.64
C GLU A 102 1.06 7.67 -8.26
N GLU A 103 2.21 7.30 -8.82
CA GLU A 103 3.00 6.14 -8.41
C GLU A 103 4.44 6.56 -8.10
N LEU A 104 5.09 5.89 -7.15
CA LEU A 104 6.49 6.14 -6.79
C LEU A 104 7.21 4.84 -6.42
N ASN A 105 8.41 4.66 -6.97
CA ASN A 105 9.36 3.65 -6.54
C ASN A 105 10.20 4.18 -5.37
N LEU A 106 9.99 3.61 -4.18
CA LEU A 106 10.71 3.99 -2.97
C LEU A 106 12.18 3.59 -2.99
N SER A 107 12.58 2.64 -3.84
CA SER A 107 13.98 2.22 -3.96
C SER A 107 14.85 3.22 -4.71
N THR A 108 14.23 4.15 -5.44
CA THR A 108 14.91 5.27 -6.12
C THR A 108 14.70 6.60 -5.40
N ASP A 109 13.99 6.60 -4.28
CA ASP A 109 13.76 7.79 -3.46
C ASP A 109 15.01 8.15 -2.65
N ASP A 110 15.12 9.44 -2.30
CA ASP A 110 16.08 9.86 -1.30
C ASP A 110 15.73 9.23 0.05
N TYR A 111 16.73 9.00 0.90
CA TYR A 111 16.53 8.40 2.22
C TYR A 111 17.23 9.18 3.33
N GLU A 112 16.73 8.98 4.54
CA GLU A 112 17.41 9.34 5.77
C GLU A 112 17.84 8.07 6.52
N VAL A 113 18.93 8.16 7.28
CA VAL A 113 19.49 7.04 8.03
C VAL A 113 19.14 7.20 9.51
N PHE A 114 18.53 6.18 10.07
CA PHE A 114 18.18 6.09 11.49
C PHE A 114 18.92 4.92 12.11
N ASN A 115 19.60 5.15 13.24
CA ASN A 115 20.17 4.05 14.00
C ASN A 115 19.09 3.47 14.94
N VAL A 116 18.71 2.22 14.70
CA VAL A 116 17.68 1.50 15.47
C VAL A 116 18.26 0.18 15.95
N ALA A 117 18.29 -0.03 17.26
CA ALA A 117 18.87 -1.22 17.88
C ALA A 117 20.32 -1.52 17.42
N GLY A 118 21.12 -0.47 17.19
CA GLY A 118 22.50 -0.60 16.72
C GLY A 118 22.65 -0.94 15.23
N GLN A 119 21.57 -0.86 14.45
CA GLN A 119 21.58 -1.08 13.00
C GLN A 119 21.13 0.19 12.28
N ASP A 120 21.80 0.49 11.16
CA ASP A 120 21.43 1.63 10.32
C ASP A 120 20.27 1.24 9.39
N LEU A 121 19.14 1.92 9.58
CA LEU A 121 17.92 1.76 8.82
C LEU A 121 17.76 2.96 7.87
N ARG A 122 17.63 2.67 6.57
CA ARG A 122 17.35 3.70 5.55
C ARG A 122 15.86 3.81 5.34
N LEU A 123 15.30 4.99 5.62
CA LEU A 123 13.88 5.28 5.41
C LEU A 123 13.70 6.27 4.27
N PRO A 124 12.86 5.95 3.25
CA PRO A 124 12.56 6.86 2.16
C PRO A 124 11.96 8.18 2.66
N LYS A 125 12.47 9.31 2.17
CA LYS A 125 11.99 10.64 2.55
C LYS A 125 10.52 10.86 2.21
N SER A 126 10.02 10.27 1.12
CA SER A 126 8.59 10.35 0.80
C SER A 126 7.72 9.74 1.88
N ILE A 127 8.17 8.65 2.53
CA ILE A 127 7.45 8.06 3.68
C ILE A 127 7.52 8.98 4.89
N LEU A 128 8.69 9.55 5.18
CA LEU A 128 8.87 10.45 6.33
C LEU A 128 8.08 11.76 6.20
N ASN A 129 7.87 12.23 4.96
CA ASN A 129 7.15 13.46 4.64
C ASN A 129 5.66 13.24 4.33
N ALA A 130 5.16 12.01 4.43
CA ALA A 130 3.74 11.73 4.25
C ALA A 130 2.98 12.01 5.54
N ASP A 131 1.78 12.58 5.43
CA ASP A 131 0.89 12.74 6.58
C ASP A 131 0.33 11.38 7.01
N TYR A 132 0.04 10.51 6.04
CA TYR A 132 -0.46 9.16 6.29
C TYR A 132 0.18 8.12 5.37
N LEU A 133 0.55 6.97 5.95
CA LEU A 133 0.93 5.76 5.24
C LEU A 133 -0.13 4.67 5.44
N VAL A 134 -0.86 4.34 4.38
CA VAL A 134 -1.88 3.30 4.35
C VAL A 134 -1.27 2.01 3.82
N ASN A 135 -0.93 1.11 4.74
CA ASN A 135 -0.32 -0.17 4.42
C ASN A 135 -1.39 -1.24 4.13
N ILE A 136 -1.43 -1.78 2.92
CA ILE A 136 -2.43 -2.78 2.48
C ILE A 136 -1.76 -4.11 2.08
N PRO A 137 -1.34 -4.93 3.06
CA PRO A 137 -0.69 -6.21 2.77
C PRO A 137 -1.69 -7.26 2.28
N LYS A 138 -1.19 -8.17 1.43
CA LYS A 138 -1.83 -9.47 1.14
C LYS A 138 -1.26 -10.53 2.08
N ILE A 139 -2.11 -11.32 2.73
CA ILE A 139 -1.68 -12.48 3.52
C ILE A 139 -1.39 -13.65 2.57
N LYS A 140 -0.15 -14.17 2.64
CA LYS A 140 0.32 -15.36 1.92
C LYS A 140 1.60 -15.88 2.59
N THR A 141 2.03 -17.09 2.23
CA THR A 141 3.31 -17.63 2.71
C THR A 141 4.50 -16.86 2.12
N CYS A 142 5.59 -16.79 2.89
CA CYS A 142 6.85 -16.15 2.47
C CYS A 142 8.04 -16.95 3.00
N ALA A 143 9.03 -17.22 2.15
CA ALA A 143 10.19 -18.02 2.52
C ALA A 143 11.00 -17.43 3.69
N HIS A 144 11.11 -16.10 3.78
CA HIS A 144 11.97 -15.44 4.76
C HIS A 144 11.28 -15.13 6.10
N THR A 145 9.97 -14.93 6.09
CA THR A 145 9.20 -14.42 7.24
C THR A 145 8.01 -15.32 7.60
N LEU A 146 7.94 -16.51 7.00
CA LEU A 146 6.84 -17.48 7.04
C LEU A 146 5.54 -16.98 6.39
N VAL A 147 5.13 -15.75 6.69
CA VAL A 147 3.92 -15.10 6.16
C VAL A 147 4.18 -13.63 5.84
N THR A 148 3.43 -13.10 4.87
CA THR A 148 3.40 -11.67 4.58
C THR A 148 2.27 -10.97 5.33
N LEU A 149 2.62 -9.93 6.09
CA LEU A 149 1.72 -9.10 6.91
C LEU A 149 2.26 -7.67 6.94
N SER A 150 1.68 -6.82 7.79
CA SER A 150 1.94 -5.38 7.91
C SER A 150 3.43 -4.99 7.86
N ILE A 151 4.21 -5.29 8.90
CA ILE A 151 5.61 -4.82 9.01
C ILE A 151 6.49 -5.29 7.85
N LYS A 152 6.20 -6.47 7.30
CA LYS A 152 6.98 -7.05 6.19
C LYS A 152 6.65 -6.40 4.84
N ASN A 153 5.47 -5.79 4.70
CA ASN A 153 4.95 -5.37 3.41
C ASN A 153 5.85 -4.36 2.70
#